data_AF-A0AAV9LDW2-F1
#
_entry.id   AF-A0AAV9LDW2-F1
#
_cell.length_a   1.000
_cell.length_b   1.000
_cell.length_c   1.000
_cell.angle_alpha   90.00
_cell.angle_beta   90.00
_cell.angle_gamma   90.00
#
_symmetry.space_group_name_H-M   'P 1'
#
loop_
_entity.id
_entity.type
_entity.pdbx_description
1 polymer ?
#
loop_
_entity_poly.entity_id
_entity_poly.type
_entity_poly.pdbx_seq_one_letter_code
_entity_poly.pdbx_strand_id
1 'polypeptide(L)'
;MDKYVTRSKIGHPNSSSTHPSTASTIAPKIQREAFISNPCQPKDHKFPKTKFGKEMRQFFPDWFNDRKWLEYSITKDAAFCLCCYLFKNECESRGDVFDAAFTKTDFRAWNKAIERFRAHVGDINSIHNKCFNKMLDLMNQSQSIRTCFDKKSKKEKSESRRRLSASIDVTRFLLKLGLSFRRHG
;
A
#
# COMPACT_ATOMS: atom_id res chain seq x y z
N MET A 1 25.62 1.33 24.29
CA MET A 1 24.58 1.56 25.31
C MET A 1 23.55 0.46 25.16
N ASP A 2 23.69 -0.50 26.06
CA ASP A 2 22.81 -1.65 26.26
C ASP A 2 21.35 -1.23 26.43
N LYS A 3 20.43 -2.13 26.06
CA LYS A 3 19.49 -2.77 27.00
C LYS A 3 18.53 -3.71 26.24
N TYR A 4 18.69 -5.02 26.51
CA TYR A 4 17.70 -6.09 26.83
C TYR A 4 16.34 -6.14 26.08
N VAL A 5 15.64 -7.27 25.85
CA VAL A 5 15.30 -8.41 26.73
C VAL A 5 14.79 -9.59 25.87
N THR A 6 15.06 -10.82 26.35
CA THR A 6 14.68 -12.14 25.82
C THR A 6 13.38 -12.70 26.45
N ARG A 7 12.68 -13.61 25.71
CA ARG A 7 11.79 -14.72 26.19
C ARG A 7 10.34 -14.30 26.57
N SER A 8 9.25 -15.04 26.25
CA SER A 8 8.99 -16.46 26.51
C SER A 8 7.79 -17.07 25.75
N LYS A 9 7.81 -18.40 25.58
CA LYS A 9 6.66 -19.27 25.28
C LYS A 9 6.00 -19.77 26.58
N ILE A 10 4.69 -20.05 26.51
CA ILE A 10 3.90 -21.17 27.10
C ILE A 10 2.57 -20.66 27.69
N GLY A 11 1.47 -21.34 27.33
CA GLY A 11 0.26 -21.44 28.16
C GLY A 11 -1.06 -21.23 27.40
N HIS A 12 -1.80 -22.32 27.14
CA HIS A 12 -3.27 -22.29 27.06
C HIS A 12 -3.83 -22.51 28.47
N PRO A 13 -4.90 -21.79 28.83
CA PRO A 13 -6.11 -22.50 29.25
C PRO A 13 -7.41 -21.89 28.68
N ASN A 14 -8.42 -22.77 28.54
CA ASN A 14 -9.81 -22.46 28.17
C ASN A 14 -10.56 -21.72 29.30
N SER A 15 -11.43 -20.76 28.94
CA SER A 15 -12.89 -20.76 29.19
C SER A 15 -13.48 -19.33 29.21
N SER A 16 -14.43 -19.10 28.29
CA SER A 16 -15.62 -18.23 28.37
C SER A 16 -15.58 -16.89 29.14
N SER A 17 -15.65 -15.76 28.42
CA SER A 17 -16.66 -14.71 28.68
C SER A 17 -16.79 -13.73 27.51
N THR A 18 -18.03 -13.44 27.17
CA THR A 18 -18.57 -12.63 26.09
C THR A 18 -18.07 -11.18 26.07
N HIS A 19 -17.44 -10.73 24.97
CA HIS A 19 -17.50 -9.34 24.51
C HIS A 19 -17.30 -9.26 22.99
N PRO A 20 -18.16 -8.54 22.24
CA PRO A 20 -17.98 -8.34 20.82
C PRO A 20 -16.88 -7.29 20.61
N SER A 21 -15.64 -7.76 20.44
CA SER A 21 -14.57 -6.88 19.98
C SER A 21 -14.80 -6.62 18.50
N THR A 22 -15.19 -5.38 18.19
CA THR A 22 -15.27 -4.81 16.86
C THR A 22 -13.88 -4.82 16.23
N ALA A 23 -13.46 -5.98 15.74
CA ALA A 23 -12.43 -6.07 14.74
C ALA A 23 -13.02 -5.40 13.50
N SER A 24 -12.53 -4.20 13.22
CA SER A 24 -12.82 -3.43 12.03
C SER A 24 -12.51 -4.28 10.79
N THR A 25 -13.49 -5.05 10.33
CA THR A 25 -13.53 -5.72 9.02
C THR A 25 -13.69 -4.64 7.95
N ILE A 26 -12.68 -3.78 7.83
CA ILE A 26 -12.47 -3.02 6.62
C ILE A 26 -11.79 -4.00 5.69
N ALA A 27 -12.57 -4.56 4.77
CA ALA A 27 -12.11 -5.51 3.77
C ALA A 27 -10.80 -4.99 3.12
N PRO A 28 -9.82 -5.86 2.84
CA PRO A 28 -8.55 -5.48 2.19
C PRO A 28 -8.73 -4.77 0.84
N LYS A 29 -9.95 -4.81 0.27
CA LYS A 29 -10.37 -4.05 -0.91
C LYS A 29 -10.31 -2.53 -0.70
N ILE A 30 -10.69 -2.03 0.47
CA ILE A 30 -10.78 -0.58 0.77
C ILE A 30 -9.37 0.02 0.93
N GLN A 31 -8.35 -0.78 1.29
CA GLN A 31 -6.97 -0.31 1.36
C GLN A 31 -6.31 -0.13 -0.01
N ARG A 32 -6.72 -0.89 -1.03
CA ARG A 32 -6.14 -0.77 -2.40
C ARG A 32 -6.57 0.51 -3.11
N GLU A 33 -7.77 1.00 -2.82
CA GLU A 33 -8.35 2.19 -3.48
C GLU A 33 -7.76 3.51 -2.95
N ALA A 34 -7.19 3.52 -1.74
CA ALA A 34 -6.85 4.76 -1.04
C ALA A 34 -5.46 5.32 -1.38
N PHE A 35 -4.55 4.55 -2.00
CA PHE A 35 -3.21 5.03 -2.32
C PHE A 35 -2.62 4.28 -3.52
N ILE A 36 -3.12 4.54 -4.73
CA ILE A 36 -2.25 4.37 -5.90
C ILE A 36 -1.29 5.56 -5.89
N SER A 37 -0.24 5.48 -5.07
CA SER A 37 0.89 6.38 -5.24
C SER A 37 1.54 6.09 -6.57
N ASN A 38 2.12 7.12 -7.19
CA ASN A 38 3.11 6.87 -8.23
C ASN A 38 4.17 5.90 -7.70
N PRO A 39 4.70 4.99 -8.54
CA PRO A 39 5.72 4.07 -8.09
C PRO A 39 6.92 4.82 -7.51
N CYS A 40 7.57 4.21 -6.53
CA CYS A 40 8.75 4.79 -5.91
C CYS A 40 9.91 4.83 -6.93
N GLN A 41 10.18 6.03 -7.47
CA GLN A 41 11.24 6.29 -8.45
C GLN A 41 12.21 7.35 -7.91
N PRO A 42 13.15 6.96 -7.03
CA PRO A 42 14.07 7.91 -6.43
C PRO A 42 15.05 8.48 -7.48
N LYS A 43 15.13 9.81 -7.58
CA LYS A 43 16.01 10.51 -8.53
C LYS A 43 17.42 10.74 -7.97
N ASP A 44 17.51 11.10 -6.69
CA ASP A 44 18.77 11.48 -6.04
C ASP A 44 19.35 10.37 -5.16
N HIS A 45 19.07 9.11 -5.49
CA HIS A 45 19.56 7.96 -4.74
C HIS A 45 20.84 7.39 -5.35
N LYS A 46 21.82 7.06 -4.49
CA LYS A 46 23.03 6.33 -4.88
C LYS A 46 22.75 4.84 -4.90
N PHE A 47 22.44 4.32 -6.09
CA PHE A 47 22.14 2.90 -6.29
C PHE A 47 23.35 2.01 -5.98
N PRO A 48 23.21 0.97 -5.13
CA PRO A 48 24.29 0.05 -4.80
C PRO A 48 24.82 -0.68 -6.04
N LYS A 49 26.14 -0.92 -6.04
CA LYS A 49 26.81 -1.74 -7.06
C LYS A 49 26.97 -3.17 -6.55
N THR A 50 26.53 -4.12 -7.35
CA THR A 50 26.65 -5.55 -7.09
C THR A 50 27.48 -6.21 -8.19
N LYS A 51 28.28 -7.21 -7.84
CA LYS A 51 29.16 -7.91 -8.79
C LYS A 51 28.38 -8.93 -9.62
N PHE A 52 28.46 -8.83 -10.95
CA PHE A 52 27.90 -9.79 -11.90
C PHE A 52 29.01 -10.31 -12.81
N GLY A 53 29.47 -11.53 -12.55
CA GLY A 53 30.65 -12.08 -13.22
C GLY A 53 31.89 -11.23 -12.95
N LYS A 54 32.44 -10.60 -13.99
CA LYS A 54 33.63 -9.73 -13.91
C LYS A 54 33.30 -8.26 -13.69
N GLU A 55 32.05 -7.84 -13.91
CA GLU A 55 31.68 -6.43 -13.94
C GLU A 55 30.80 -6.04 -12.75
N MET A 56 30.93 -4.81 -12.28
CA MET A 56 30.02 -4.24 -11.28
C MET A 56 28.83 -3.62 -12.01
N ARG A 57 27.61 -3.98 -11.58
CA ARG A 57 26.36 -3.44 -12.12
C ARG A 57 25.52 -2.86 -11.00
N GLN A 58 24.70 -1.88 -11.35
CA GLN A 58 23.73 -1.25 -10.46
C GLN A 58 22.43 -1.03 -11.23
N PHE A 59 21.37 -0.71 -10.51
CA PHE A 59 20.17 -0.16 -11.12
C PHE A 59 20.51 1.12 -11.90
N PHE A 60 19.93 1.27 -13.10
CA PHE A 60 20.15 2.43 -13.95
C PHE A 60 18.92 3.34 -13.92
N PRO A 61 19.03 4.58 -13.39
CA PRO A 61 17.88 5.49 -13.20
C PRO A 61 17.09 5.79 -14.46
N ASP A 62 17.76 5.88 -15.62
CA ASP A 62 17.08 6.19 -16.89
C ASP A 62 16.06 5.13 -17.29
N TRP A 63 16.10 3.93 -16.68
CA TRP A 63 15.04 2.95 -16.87
C TRP A 63 13.67 3.49 -16.43
N PHE A 64 13.61 4.46 -15.51
CA PHE A 64 12.37 5.11 -15.10
C PHE A 64 11.71 5.95 -16.20
N ASN A 65 12.49 6.55 -17.12
CA ASN A 65 11.98 7.51 -18.10
C ASN A 65 10.84 6.92 -18.95
N ASP A 66 11.00 5.66 -19.38
CA ASP A 66 10.01 4.99 -20.24
C ASP A 66 9.16 3.96 -19.48
N ARG A 67 9.38 3.78 -18.17
CA ARG A 67 8.73 2.72 -17.38
C ARG A 67 8.05 3.32 -16.17
N LYS A 68 6.90 3.95 -16.40
CA LYS A 68 6.02 4.49 -15.35
C LYS A 68 5.51 3.45 -14.36
N TRP A 69 5.65 2.16 -14.66
CA TRP A 69 5.27 1.05 -13.77
C TRP A 69 6.42 0.57 -12.86
N LEU A 70 7.66 0.93 -13.19
CA LEU A 70 8.86 0.43 -12.54
C LEU A 70 9.06 1.14 -11.21
N GLU A 71 9.12 0.35 -10.16
CA GLU A 71 9.37 0.81 -8.80
C GLU A 71 10.72 0.28 -8.32
N TYR A 72 11.44 1.06 -7.50
CA TYR A 72 12.66 0.63 -6.83
C TYR A 72 12.51 0.70 -5.31
N SER A 73 12.85 -0.39 -4.62
CA SER A 73 12.93 -0.43 -3.17
C SER A 73 14.37 -0.20 -2.72
N ILE A 74 14.60 0.91 -2.02
CA ILE A 74 15.91 1.25 -1.44
C ILE A 74 16.35 0.20 -0.41
N THR A 75 15.44 -0.22 0.47
CA THR A 75 15.75 -1.17 1.55
C THR A 75 16.13 -2.54 1.00
N LYS A 76 15.57 -2.92 -0.14
CA LYS A 76 15.83 -4.20 -0.78
C LYS A 76 16.84 -4.12 -1.91
N ASP A 77 17.28 -2.95 -2.37
CA ASP A 77 18.03 -2.82 -3.63
C ASP A 77 17.42 -3.66 -4.76
N ALA A 78 16.12 -3.47 -5.02
CA ALA A 78 15.37 -4.33 -5.93
C ALA A 78 14.29 -3.57 -6.68
N ALA A 79 14.02 -4.01 -7.90
CA ALA A 79 12.97 -3.45 -8.73
C ALA A 79 11.69 -4.27 -8.66
N PHE A 80 10.56 -3.59 -8.76
CA PHE A 80 9.21 -4.15 -8.73
C PHE A 80 8.36 -3.55 -9.84
N CYS A 81 7.25 -4.22 -10.14
CA CYS A 81 6.20 -3.70 -10.99
C CYS A 81 4.97 -3.37 -10.14
N LEU A 82 4.69 -2.08 -9.96
CA LEU A 82 3.62 -1.62 -9.08
C LEU A 82 2.25 -2.17 -9.51
N CYS A 83 1.90 -2.06 -10.79
CA CYS A 83 0.60 -2.52 -11.27
C CYS A 83 0.44 -4.04 -11.11
N CYS A 84 1.47 -4.82 -11.44
CA CYS A 84 1.43 -6.28 -11.26
C CYS A 84 1.35 -6.67 -9.77
N TYR A 85 2.03 -5.94 -8.88
CA TYR A 85 1.92 -6.18 -7.43
C TYR A 85 0.50 -5.92 -6.92
N LEU A 86 -0.15 -4.83 -7.36
CA LEU A 86 -1.48 -4.43 -6.92
C LEU A 86 -2.59 -5.35 -7.45
N PHE A 87 -2.53 -5.72 -8.74
CA PHE A 87 -3.61 -6.40 -9.46
C PHE A 87 -3.36 -7.88 -9.76
N LYS A 88 -2.26 -8.45 -9.25
CA LYS A 88 -1.84 -9.85 -9.46
C LYS A 88 -3.01 -10.84 -9.55
N ASN A 89 -3.75 -10.97 -8.46
CA ASN A 89 -4.78 -12.01 -8.32
C ASN A 89 -6.00 -11.79 -9.22
N GLU A 90 -6.16 -10.58 -9.77
CA GLU A 90 -7.32 -10.22 -10.60
C GLU A 90 -7.02 -10.30 -12.10
N CYS A 91 -5.75 -10.38 -12.48
CA CYS A 91 -5.31 -10.45 -13.86
C CYS A 91 -4.75 -11.83 -14.24
N GLU A 92 -4.46 -12.67 -13.24
CA GLU A 92 -4.09 -14.07 -13.45
C GLU A 92 -5.32 -14.87 -13.94
N SER A 93 -5.27 -15.31 -15.19
CA SER A 93 -6.17 -16.35 -15.75
C SER A 93 -5.52 -17.73 -15.71
N ARG A 94 -6.35 -18.79 -15.77
CA ARG A 94 -5.90 -20.18 -15.81
C ARG A 94 -5.06 -20.41 -17.08
N GLY A 95 -3.74 -20.50 -16.93
CA GLY A 95 -2.80 -20.76 -18.02
C GLY A 95 -1.80 -19.62 -18.30
N ASP A 96 -1.96 -18.44 -17.70
CA ASP A 96 -1.03 -17.33 -17.91
C ASP A 96 0.26 -17.54 -17.08
N VAL A 97 1.43 -17.37 -17.70
CA VAL A 97 2.73 -17.42 -17.01
C VAL A 97 2.97 -16.07 -16.35
N PHE A 98 2.83 -16.03 -15.03
CA PHE A 98 3.09 -14.82 -14.24
C PHE A 98 4.56 -14.72 -13.84
N ASP A 99 5.24 -13.65 -14.25
CA ASP A 99 6.61 -13.40 -13.82
C ASP A 99 6.64 -12.90 -12.36
N ALA A 100 6.90 -13.84 -11.45
CA ALA A 100 7.05 -13.56 -10.03
C ALA A 100 8.27 -12.66 -9.73
N ALA A 101 9.21 -12.52 -10.68
CA ALA A 101 10.42 -11.68 -10.60
C ALA A 101 10.13 -10.27 -10.09
N PHE A 102 9.03 -9.68 -10.53
CA PHE A 102 8.73 -8.26 -10.32
C PHE A 102 7.67 -8.00 -9.25
N THR A 103 7.19 -9.03 -8.55
CA THR A 103 6.06 -8.90 -7.61
C THR A 103 6.25 -9.65 -6.30
N LYS A 104 6.92 -10.80 -6.32
CA LYS A 104 7.17 -11.61 -5.12
C LYS A 104 8.65 -11.70 -4.80
N THR A 105 9.47 -11.94 -5.82
CA THR A 105 10.92 -11.97 -5.67
C THR A 105 11.47 -10.58 -5.88
N ASP A 106 12.57 -10.27 -5.21
CA ASP A 106 13.24 -8.98 -5.35
C ASP A 106 14.07 -9.00 -6.65
N PHE A 107 13.62 -8.36 -7.74
CA PHE A 107 14.37 -8.34 -9.00
C PHE A 107 15.65 -7.52 -8.85
N ARG A 108 16.82 -8.17 -8.99
CA ARG A 108 18.15 -7.51 -8.91
C ARG A 108 19.09 -7.86 -10.07
N ALA A 109 18.62 -8.54 -11.12
CA ALA A 109 19.46 -9.00 -12.22
C ALA A 109 19.79 -7.87 -13.20
N TRP A 110 20.58 -6.88 -12.74
CA TRP A 110 20.89 -5.65 -13.47
C TRP A 110 21.57 -5.88 -14.83
N ASN A 111 22.37 -6.94 -14.95
CA ASN A 111 23.03 -7.32 -16.20
C ASN A 111 22.06 -7.81 -17.29
N LYS A 112 20.83 -8.20 -16.94
CA LYS A 112 19.79 -8.65 -17.87
C LYS A 112 18.52 -7.79 -17.78
N ALA A 113 18.62 -6.60 -17.18
CA ALA A 113 17.45 -5.79 -16.85
C ALA A 113 16.57 -5.48 -18.06
N ILE A 114 17.14 -4.99 -19.17
CA ILE A 114 16.38 -4.62 -20.37
C ILE A 114 15.65 -5.83 -20.98
N GLU A 115 16.33 -6.97 -21.09
CA GLU A 115 15.74 -8.23 -21.58
C GLU A 115 14.57 -8.66 -20.68
N ARG A 116 14.78 -8.64 -19.36
CA ARG A 116 13.77 -9.04 -18.39
C ARG A 116 12.59 -8.08 -18.33
N PHE A 117 12.81 -6.77 -18.47
CA PHE A 117 11.73 -5.79 -18.56
C PHE A 117 10.89 -6.00 -19.82
N ARG A 118 11.52 -6.26 -20.97
CA ARG A 118 10.81 -6.55 -22.22
C ARG A 118 9.97 -7.83 -22.10
N ALA A 119 10.56 -8.90 -21.57
CA ALA A 119 9.86 -10.16 -21.34
C ALA A 119 8.70 -10.00 -20.35
N HIS A 120 8.88 -9.18 -19.30
CA HIS A 120 7.83 -8.90 -18.32
C HIS A 120 6.66 -8.11 -18.91
N VAL A 121 6.95 -7.06 -19.68
CA VAL A 121 5.92 -6.27 -20.38
C VAL A 121 5.19 -7.13 -21.39
N GLY A 122 5.92 -7.95 -22.15
CA GLY A 122 5.36 -8.90 -23.12
C GLY A 122 4.45 -8.26 -24.17
N ASP A 123 3.57 -9.07 -24.74
CA ASP A 123 2.61 -8.65 -25.76
C ASP A 123 1.43 -7.87 -25.18
N ILE A 124 0.58 -7.31 -26.06
CA ILE A 124 -0.58 -6.48 -25.70
C ILE A 124 -1.51 -7.14 -24.67
N ASN A 125 -1.66 -8.47 -24.73
CA ASN A 125 -2.51 -9.25 -23.82
C ASN A 125 -1.77 -9.84 -22.61
N SER A 126 -0.53 -9.41 -22.35
CA SER A 126 0.23 -9.85 -21.18
C SER A 126 -0.47 -9.47 -19.87
N ILE A 127 -0.14 -10.20 -18.80
CA ILE A 127 -0.62 -9.87 -17.46
C ILE A 127 -0.18 -8.45 -17.06
N HIS A 128 1.02 -8.02 -17.46
CA HIS A 128 1.50 -6.67 -17.22
C HIS A 128 0.55 -5.62 -17.79
N ASN A 129 0.22 -5.73 -19.09
CA ASN A 129 -0.64 -4.75 -19.75
C ASN A 129 -2.07 -4.77 -19.19
N LYS A 130 -2.61 -5.95 -18.87
CA LYS A 130 -3.89 -6.08 -18.14
C LYS A 130 -3.87 -5.33 -16.80
N CYS A 131 -2.83 -5.55 -15.99
CA CYS A 131 -2.65 -4.86 -14.70
C CYS A 131 -2.45 -3.36 -14.86
N PHE A 132 -1.67 -2.94 -15.85
CA PHE A 132 -1.38 -1.53 -16.12
C PHE A 132 -2.64 -0.78 -16.54
N ASN A 133 -3.44 -1.34 -17.44
CA ASN A 133 -4.72 -0.75 -17.84
C ASN A 133 -5.69 -0.62 -16.66
N LYS A 134 -5.81 -1.64 -15.81
CA LYS A 134 -6.61 -1.53 -14.57
C LYS A 134 -6.12 -0.42 -13.64
N MET A 135 -4.80 -0.24 -13.53
CA MET A 135 -4.23 0.86 -12.75
C MET A 135 -4.63 2.21 -13.33
N LEU A 136 -4.56 2.38 -14.65
CA LEU A 136 -4.99 3.60 -15.34
C LEU A 136 -6.49 3.86 -15.16
N ASP A 137 -7.33 2.83 -15.31
CA ASP A 137 -8.77 2.94 -15.11
C ASP A 137 -9.11 3.38 -13.68
N LEU A 138 -8.43 2.79 -12.69
CA LEU A 138 -8.64 3.15 -11.29
C LEU A 138 -8.14 4.57 -10.99
N MET A 139 -7.00 4.99 -11.57
CA MET A 139 -6.53 6.38 -11.47
C MET A 139 -7.55 7.35 -12.06
N ASN A 140 -8.10 7.06 -13.24
CA ASN A 140 -9.11 7.88 -13.90
C ASN A 140 -10.40 7.97 -13.06
N GLN A 141 -10.87 6.84 -12.52
CA GLN A 141 -12.03 6.82 -11.63
C GLN A 141 -11.80 7.63 -10.35
N SER A 142 -10.61 7.51 -9.75
CA SER A 142 -10.24 8.21 -8.51
C SER A 142 -10.13 9.74 -8.65
N GLN A 143 -9.98 10.22 -9.88
CA GLN A 143 -9.96 11.63 -10.27
C GLN A 143 -11.33 12.15 -10.71
N SER A 144 -12.35 11.28 -10.80
CA SER A 144 -13.69 11.70 -11.24
C SER A 144 -14.37 12.61 -10.21
N ILE A 145 -15.19 13.54 -10.70
CA ILE A 145 -15.98 14.49 -9.89
C ILE A 145 -16.80 13.76 -8.82
N ARG A 146 -17.39 12.61 -9.18
CA ARG A 146 -18.19 11.79 -8.25
C ARG A 146 -17.37 11.32 -7.05
N THR A 147 -16.15 10.82 -7.28
CA THR A 147 -15.29 10.39 -6.17
C THR A 147 -14.84 11.56 -5.28
N CYS A 148 -14.66 12.75 -5.85
CA CYS A 148 -14.38 13.96 -5.06
C CYS A 148 -15.55 14.32 -4.12
N PHE A 149 -16.79 14.26 -4.61
CA PHE A 149 -17.98 14.47 -3.77
C PHE A 149 -18.12 13.41 -2.69
N ASP A 150 -17.91 12.14 -3.03
CA ASP A 150 -17.98 11.05 -2.06
C ASP A 150 -16.93 11.19 -0.95
N LYS A 151 -15.68 11.56 -1.30
CA LYS A 151 -14.61 11.86 -0.34
C LYS A 151 -14.99 13.03 0.57
N LYS A 152 -15.53 14.13 0.02
CA LYS A 152 -15.98 15.29 0.79
C LYS A 152 -17.11 14.92 1.76
N SER A 153 -18.14 14.24 1.28
CA SER A 153 -19.27 13.81 2.10
C SER A 153 -18.83 12.88 3.25
N LYS A 154 -17.94 11.92 2.99
CA LYS A 154 -17.38 11.04 4.03
C LYS A 154 -16.62 11.81 5.10
N LYS A 155 -15.85 12.83 4.71
CA LYS A 155 -15.10 13.71 5.63
C LYS A 155 -16.05 14.56 6.49
N GLU A 156 -17.08 15.16 5.90
CA GLU A 156 -18.07 15.93 6.64
C GLU A 156 -18.82 15.06 7.67
N LYS A 157 -19.20 13.84 7.28
CA LYS A 157 -19.81 12.88 8.21
C LYS A 157 -18.86 12.46 9.35
N SER A 158 -17.58 12.26 9.07
CA SER A 158 -16.61 11.87 10.13
C SER A 158 -16.34 13.02 11.10
N GLU A 159 -16.20 14.24 10.60
CA GLU A 159 -16.04 15.44 11.45
C GLU A 159 -17.27 15.67 12.32
N SER A 160 -18.48 15.51 11.76
CA SER A 160 -19.73 15.65 12.49
C SER A 160 -19.84 14.61 13.62
N ARG A 161 -19.50 13.34 13.35
CA ARG A 161 -19.43 12.30 14.38
C ARG A 161 -18.41 12.60 15.46
N ARG A 162 -17.22 13.11 15.10
CA ARG A 162 -16.18 13.49 16.06
C ARG A 162 -16.65 14.62 16.97
N ARG A 163 -17.31 15.64 16.43
CA ARG A 163 -17.91 16.74 17.21
C ARG A 163 -18.96 16.23 18.18
N LEU A 164 -19.87 15.37 17.71
CA LEU A 164 -20.89 14.76 18.56
C LEU A 164 -20.29 13.94 19.70
N SER A 165 -19.28 13.10 19.40
CA SER A 165 -18.58 12.31 20.42
C SER A 165 -17.96 13.22 21.49
N ALA A 166 -17.25 14.28 21.07
CA ALA A 166 -16.65 15.22 22.00
C ALA A 166 -17.70 15.92 22.88
N SER A 167 -18.82 16.36 22.30
CA SER A 167 -19.92 16.95 23.08
C SER A 167 -20.50 15.98 24.10
N ILE A 168 -20.67 14.71 23.73
CA ILE A 168 -21.14 13.67 24.65
C ILE A 168 -20.12 13.44 25.77
N ASP A 169 -18.84 13.42 25.46
CA ASP A 169 -17.78 13.22 26.46
C ASP A 169 -17.71 14.38 27.46
N VAL A 170 -17.86 15.63 26.98
CA VAL A 170 -17.98 16.82 27.85
C VAL A 170 -19.22 16.70 28.75
N THR A 171 -20.38 16.34 28.20
CA THR A 171 -21.61 16.16 28.99
C THR A 171 -21.43 15.09 30.07
N ARG A 172 -20.86 13.94 29.73
CA ARG A 172 -20.57 12.87 30.70
C ARG A 172 -19.62 13.34 31.79
N PHE A 173 -18.60 14.13 31.45
CA PHE A 173 -17.64 14.66 32.41
C PHE A 173 -18.29 15.64 33.39
N LEU A 174 -19.08 16.60 32.89
CA LEU A 174 -19.81 17.57 33.71
C LEU A 174 -20.80 16.89 34.66
N LEU A 175 -21.54 15.89 34.16
CA LEU A 175 -22.47 15.09 34.98
C LEU A 175 -21.74 14.35 36.13
N LYS A 176 -20.55 13.80 35.87
CA LYS A 176 -19.76 13.10 36.91
C LYS A 176 -19.24 14.04 38.01
N LEU A 177 -18.99 15.31 37.68
CA LEU A 177 -18.46 16.30 38.63
C LEU A 177 -19.56 17.16 39.27
N GLY A 178 -20.83 16.96 38.91
CA GLY A 178 -21.93 17.80 39.39
C GLY A 178 -21.86 19.25 38.89
N LEU A 179 -21.15 19.51 37.80
CA LEU A 179 -20.98 20.86 37.23
C LEU A 179 -22.13 21.17 36.27
N SER A 180 -22.76 22.34 36.45
CA SER A 180 -23.83 22.82 35.56
C SER A 180 -23.27 23.47 34.29
N PHE A 181 -23.98 23.31 33.17
CA PHE A 181 -23.70 24.05 31.94
C PHE A 181 -23.98 25.53 32.17
N ARG A 182 -22.92 26.32 32.38
CA ARG A 182 -23.06 27.78 32.49
C ARG A 182 -23.11 28.38 31.08
N ARG A 183 -24.28 28.87 30.69
CA ARG A 183 -24.42 29.69 29.48
C ARG A 183 -23.99 31.12 29.83
N HIS A 184 -22.97 31.64 29.15
CA HIS A 184 -22.77 33.09 29.10
C HIS A 184 -23.69 33.64 28.02
N GLY A 185 -24.62 34.51 28.45
CA GLY A 185 -25.57 35.21 27.59
C GLY A 185 -24.96 36.45 26.96
#